data_AF-A0A6P0UM40-F1
#
_entry.id   AF-A0A6P0UM40-F1
#
_cell.length_a   1.000
_cell.length_b   1.000
_cell.length_c   1.000
_cell.angle_alpha   90.00
_cell.angle_beta   90.00
_cell.angle_gamma   90.00
#
_symmetry.space_group_name_H-M   'P 1'
#
loop_
_entity.id
_entity.type
_entity.pdbx_description
1 polymer ?
#
loop_
_entity_poly.entity_id
_entity_poly.type
_entity_poly.pdbx_seq_one_letter_code
_entity_poly.pdbx_strand_id
1 'polypeptide(L)'
;MDELELLKKNWQNSDQSMPKLTYDEIYKMIWKRSSSIVKWIFYISIIELVLGVIIFIFTADKKYWAEMEAYNMKGITIAIYIITYAVAGYFVYRFYMNYREISVIDNTKTLMNNIFRTRKTVRRYIAIALGLTAIYGSILSVSMLKSENFMNAIRDELNQDLTSSQWIIIIILSIIIVMISTLVIWLIYQLIYGILLRRLRKNYKELQKMEV
;
A
#
# COMPACT_ATOMS: atom_id res chain seq x y z
N MET A 1 30.01 -42.68 -36.07
CA MET A 1 29.75 -42.36 -34.65
C MET A 1 28.42 -41.64 -34.66
N ASP A 2 27.37 -42.29 -34.16
CA ASP A 2 25.98 -41.85 -34.36
C ASP A 2 25.70 -40.59 -33.53
N GLU A 3 25.05 -39.59 -34.13
CA GLU A 3 24.65 -38.33 -33.46
C GLU A 3 23.81 -38.58 -32.20
N LEU A 4 23.11 -39.72 -32.17
CA LEU A 4 22.37 -40.24 -31.01
C LEU A 4 23.28 -40.62 -29.83
N GLU A 5 24.47 -41.16 -30.08
CA GLU A 5 25.46 -41.48 -29.03
C GLU A 5 26.03 -40.20 -28.41
N LEU A 6 26.23 -39.16 -29.22
CA LEU A 6 26.68 -37.83 -28.79
C LEU A 6 25.62 -37.15 -27.92
N LEU A 7 24.34 -37.21 -28.33
CA LEU A 7 23.21 -36.71 -27.55
C LEU A 7 23.01 -37.49 -26.24
N LYS A 8 23.13 -38.82 -26.27
CA LYS A 8 23.03 -39.67 -25.07
C LYS A 8 24.15 -39.40 -24.06
N LYS A 9 25.38 -39.20 -24.55
CA LYS A 9 26.55 -38.84 -23.73
C LYS A 9 26.38 -37.44 -23.11
N ASN A 10 25.89 -36.47 -23.89
CA ASN A 10 25.61 -35.13 -23.38
C ASN A 10 24.45 -35.12 -22.39
N TRP A 11 23.42 -35.94 -22.60
CA TRP A 11 22.30 -36.11 -21.68
C TRP A 11 22.75 -36.75 -20.35
N GLN A 12 23.53 -37.84 -20.39
CA GLN A 12 24.10 -38.48 -19.19
C GLN A 12 25.06 -37.55 -18.43
N ASN A 13 25.75 -36.64 -19.13
CA ASN A 13 26.61 -35.63 -18.50
C ASN A 13 25.83 -34.42 -17.96
N SER A 14 24.62 -34.15 -18.48
CA SER A 14 23.80 -33.02 -18.05
C SER A 14 23.22 -33.18 -16.64
N ASP A 15 22.96 -34.43 -16.20
CA ASP A 15 22.53 -34.74 -14.83
C ASP A 15 23.63 -34.44 -13.78
N GLN A 16 24.90 -34.37 -14.18
CA GLN A 16 26.02 -34.01 -13.30
C GLN A 16 26.28 -32.50 -13.22
N SER A 17 25.62 -31.69 -14.06
CA SER A 17 25.90 -30.26 -14.22
C SER A 17 25.00 -29.33 -13.40
N MET A 18 24.02 -29.87 -12.68
CA MET A 18 23.25 -29.06 -11.73
C MET A 18 24.09 -28.87 -10.46
N PRO A 19 24.52 -27.63 -10.12
CA PRO A 19 25.21 -27.40 -8.87
C PRO A 19 24.29 -27.85 -7.73
N LYS A 20 24.73 -28.85 -6.96
CA LYS A 20 24.05 -29.29 -5.75
C LYS A 20 24.22 -28.18 -4.72
N LEU A 21 23.25 -27.27 -4.70
CA LEU A 21 23.24 -26.14 -3.78
C LEU A 21 23.16 -26.66 -2.34
N THR A 22 24.10 -26.21 -1.52
CA THR A 22 24.11 -26.48 -0.08
C THR A 22 23.02 -25.66 0.62
N TYR A 23 22.59 -26.10 1.81
CA TYR A 23 21.60 -25.39 2.62
C TYR A 23 21.99 -23.91 2.82
N ASP A 24 23.26 -23.65 3.12
CA ASP A 24 23.78 -22.30 3.36
C ASP A 24 23.69 -21.40 2.13
N GLU A 25 23.94 -21.94 0.93
CA GLU A 25 23.80 -21.20 -0.32
C GLU A 25 22.33 -20.83 -0.60
N ILE A 26 21.40 -21.76 -0.37
CA ILE A 26 19.97 -21.53 -0.54
C ILE A 26 19.47 -20.51 0.48
N TYR A 27 19.88 -20.65 1.74
CA TYR A 27 19.60 -19.69 2.80
C TYR A 27 20.06 -18.28 2.42
N LYS A 28 21.33 -18.12 2.01
CA LYS A 28 21.92 -16.84 1.62
C LYS A 28 21.19 -16.20 0.44
N MET A 29 20.72 -16.99 -0.52
CA MET A 29 19.91 -16.51 -1.64
C MET A 29 18.54 -15.99 -1.18
N ILE A 30 17.83 -16.75 -0.34
CA ILE A 30 16.52 -16.35 0.18
C ILE A 30 16.64 -15.12 1.07
N TRP A 31 17.69 -15.04 1.89
CA TRP A 31 18.01 -13.89 2.71
C TRP A 31 18.21 -12.63 1.85
N LYS A 32 19.08 -12.68 0.82
CA LYS A 32 19.29 -11.54 -0.10
C LYS A 32 18.00 -11.11 -0.79
N ARG A 33 17.20 -12.06 -1.27
CA ARG A 33 15.90 -11.76 -1.91
C ARG A 33 14.93 -11.09 -0.94
N SER A 34 14.84 -11.59 0.29
CA SER A 34 13.94 -11.04 1.31
C SER A 34 14.37 -9.64 1.74
N SER A 35 15.67 -9.44 1.99
CA SER A 35 16.26 -8.14 2.30
C SER A 35 15.98 -7.12 1.19
N SER A 36 16.18 -7.50 -0.08
CA SER A 36 15.86 -6.64 -1.23
C SER A 36 14.38 -6.25 -1.29
N ILE A 37 13.45 -7.18 -1.04
CA ILE A 37 12.01 -6.88 -1.01
C ILE A 37 11.69 -5.88 0.11
N VAL A 38 12.26 -6.05 1.31
CA VAL A 38 12.04 -5.12 2.43
C VAL A 38 12.67 -3.75 2.16
N LYS A 39 13.83 -3.72 1.50
CA LYS A 39 14.46 -2.48 1.01
C LYS A 39 13.55 -1.74 0.02
N TRP A 40 12.93 -2.45 -0.92
CA TRP A 40 11.95 -1.87 -1.84
C TRP A 40 10.70 -1.34 -1.13
N ILE A 41 10.18 -2.05 -0.13
CA ILE A 41 9.05 -1.56 0.70
C ILE A 41 9.40 -0.21 1.36
N PHE A 42 10.62 -0.10 1.89
CA PHE A 42 11.10 1.15 2.48
C PHE A 42 11.22 2.28 1.44
N TYR A 43 11.83 2.03 0.29
CA TYR A 43 11.94 3.05 -0.76
C TYR A 43 10.59 3.52 -1.30
N ILE A 44 9.64 2.59 -1.51
CA ILE A 44 8.28 2.93 -1.92
C ILE A 44 7.63 3.83 -0.88
N SER A 45 7.79 3.56 0.42
CA SER A 45 7.21 4.41 1.47
C SER A 45 7.76 5.83 1.49
N ILE A 46 9.04 6.01 1.16
CA ILE A 46 9.64 7.36 1.02
C ILE A 46 9.06 8.06 -0.21
N ILE A 47 9.02 7.36 -1.34
CA ILE A 47 8.47 7.88 -2.60
C ILE A 47 7.02 8.32 -2.40
N GLU A 48 6.20 7.51 -1.72
CA GLU A 48 4.81 7.83 -1.43
C GLU A 48 4.66 9.10 -0.59
N LEU A 49 5.50 9.26 0.44
CA LEU A 49 5.51 10.48 1.26
C LEU A 49 5.89 11.71 0.43
N VAL A 50 6.95 11.62 -0.37
CA VAL A 50 7.40 12.71 -1.24
C VAL A 50 6.35 13.04 -2.30
N LEU A 51 5.77 12.04 -2.95
CA LEU A 51 4.68 12.21 -3.91
C LEU A 51 3.47 12.87 -3.28
N GLY A 52 3.10 12.47 -2.05
CA GLY A 52 2.02 13.10 -1.29
C GLY A 52 2.27 14.59 -1.10
N VAL A 53 3.47 14.98 -0.65
CA VAL A 53 3.85 16.39 -0.45
C VAL A 53 3.80 17.17 -1.77
N ILE A 54 4.33 16.58 -2.85
CA ILE A 54 4.30 17.20 -4.18
C ILE A 54 2.85 17.45 -4.61
N ILE A 55 2.00 16.42 -4.58
CA ILE A 55 0.57 16.54 -4.94
C ILE A 55 -0.10 17.61 -4.07
N PHE A 56 0.16 17.60 -2.77
CA PHE A 56 -0.39 18.61 -1.86
C PHE A 56 0.00 20.03 -2.27
N ILE A 57 1.27 20.30 -2.59
CA ILE A 57 1.71 21.64 -3.02
C ILE A 57 1.03 22.07 -4.33
N PHE A 58 0.85 21.16 -5.28
CA PHE A 58 0.21 21.47 -6.56
C PHE A 58 -1.31 21.62 -6.47
N THR A 59 -1.96 20.93 -5.52
CA THR A 59 -3.44 20.93 -5.39
C THR A 59 -3.94 21.94 -4.36
N ALA A 60 -3.16 22.28 -3.34
CA ALA A 60 -3.58 23.17 -2.24
C ALA A 60 -3.46 24.67 -2.60
N ASP A 61 -4.06 25.06 -3.71
CA ASP A 61 -4.12 26.46 -4.17
C ASP A 61 -5.15 27.29 -3.40
N LYS A 62 -5.26 28.59 -3.72
CA LYS A 62 -6.22 29.49 -3.05
C LYS A 62 -7.67 29.04 -3.24
N LYS A 63 -8.00 28.45 -4.39
CA LYS A 63 -9.35 28.00 -4.71
C LYS A 63 -9.72 26.80 -3.84
N TYR A 64 -8.84 25.81 -3.74
CA TYR A 64 -9.00 24.66 -2.87
C TYR A 64 -9.30 25.07 -1.43
N TRP A 65 -8.50 26.00 -0.87
CA TRP A 65 -8.71 26.45 0.51
C TRP A 65 -9.99 27.26 0.69
N ALA A 66 -10.42 28.03 -0.31
CA ALA A 66 -11.68 28.76 -0.28
C ALA A 66 -12.88 27.79 -0.25
N GLU A 67 -12.84 26.71 -1.03
CA GLU A 67 -13.87 25.66 -1.00
C GLU A 67 -13.88 24.93 0.36
N MET A 68 -12.71 24.58 0.91
CA MET A 68 -12.63 23.95 2.23
C MET A 68 -13.13 24.88 3.34
N GLU A 69 -12.96 26.19 3.22
CA GLU A 69 -13.48 27.19 4.16
C GLU A 69 -14.99 27.33 4.06
N ALA A 70 -15.54 27.34 2.83
CA ALA A 70 -16.98 27.32 2.59
C ALA A 70 -17.68 26.11 3.20
N TYR A 71 -17.03 24.95 3.22
CA TYR A 71 -17.57 23.73 3.85
C TYR A 71 -17.26 23.62 5.35
N ASN A 72 -16.67 24.65 5.97
CA ASN A 72 -16.18 24.61 7.36
C ASN A 72 -15.22 23.42 7.62
N MET A 73 -14.51 23.00 6.57
CA MET A 73 -13.64 21.83 6.55
C MET A 73 -12.16 22.20 6.70
N LYS A 74 -11.76 23.45 6.45
CA LYS A 74 -10.36 23.89 6.47
C LYS A 74 -9.55 23.39 7.67
N GLY A 75 -10.06 23.58 8.90
CA GLY A 75 -9.37 23.12 10.12
C GLY A 75 -9.28 21.60 10.23
N ILE A 76 -10.38 20.90 9.92
CA ILE A 76 -10.43 19.43 9.93
C ILE A 76 -9.50 18.84 8.89
N THR A 77 -9.51 19.39 7.67
CA THR A 77 -8.65 19.00 6.55
C THR A 77 -7.17 19.16 6.91
N ILE A 78 -6.78 20.29 7.48
CA ILE A 78 -5.39 20.51 7.95
C ILE A 78 -5.01 19.48 9.03
N ALA A 79 -5.87 19.26 10.02
CA ALA A 79 -5.61 18.28 11.09
C ALA A 79 -5.44 16.86 10.53
N ILE A 80 -6.30 16.44 9.59
CA ILE A 80 -6.22 15.14 8.94
C ILE A 80 -4.96 14.99 8.09
N TYR A 81 -4.55 16.04 7.36
CA TYR A 81 -3.28 16.01 6.64
C TYR A 81 -2.10 15.83 7.61
N ILE A 82 -2.04 16.60 8.70
CA ILE A 82 -0.98 16.48 9.71
C ILE A 82 -0.93 15.06 10.27
N ILE A 83 -2.08 14.48 10.66
CA ILE A 83 -2.17 13.10 11.15
C ILE A 83 -1.68 12.11 10.10
N THR A 84 -2.12 12.27 8.85
CA THR A 84 -1.76 11.37 7.74
C THR A 84 -0.26 11.38 7.48
N TYR A 85 0.36 12.56 7.42
CA TYR A 85 1.82 12.67 7.25
C TYR A 85 2.61 12.18 8.46
N ALA A 86 2.12 12.42 9.69
CA ALA A 86 2.73 11.89 10.89
C ALA A 86 2.72 10.35 10.93
N VAL A 87 1.57 9.75 10.57
CA VAL A 87 1.43 8.29 10.44
C VAL A 87 2.35 7.76 9.33
N ALA A 88 2.38 8.39 8.17
CA ALA A 88 3.27 7.99 7.08
C ALA A 88 4.75 8.04 7.53
N GLY A 89 5.19 9.12 8.17
CA GLY A 89 6.53 9.26 8.72
C GLY A 89 6.88 8.18 9.76
N TYR A 90 5.94 7.86 10.66
CA TYR A 90 6.10 6.74 11.59
C TYR A 90 6.32 5.40 10.85
N PHE A 91 5.54 5.13 9.81
CA PHE A 91 5.68 3.89 9.05
C PHE A 91 6.96 3.83 8.22
N VAL A 92 7.43 4.95 7.66
CA VAL A 92 8.75 5.05 7.02
C VAL A 92 9.84 4.62 8.00
N TYR A 93 9.81 5.14 9.23
CA TYR A 93 10.75 4.72 10.28
C TYR A 93 10.64 3.22 10.61
N ARG A 94 9.41 2.68 10.74
CA ARG A 94 9.20 1.24 10.97
C ARG A 94 9.70 0.37 9.82
N PHE A 95 9.56 0.82 8.57
CA PHE A 95 10.08 0.10 7.41
C PHE A 95 11.61 0.13 7.36
N TYR A 96 12.21 1.27 7.73
CA TYR A 96 13.67 1.36 7.89
C TYR A 96 14.17 0.38 8.95
N MET A 97 13.54 0.31 10.13
CA MET A 97 13.91 -0.65 11.17
C MET A 97 13.81 -2.09 10.68
N ASN A 98 12.71 -2.46 10.02
CA ASN A 98 12.55 -3.81 9.45
C ASN A 98 13.62 -4.14 8.41
N TYR A 99 14.01 -3.17 7.57
CA TYR A 99 15.09 -3.34 6.60
C TYR A 99 16.44 -3.56 7.29
N ARG A 100 16.78 -2.70 8.25
CA ARG A 100 18.03 -2.80 9.02
C ARG A 100 18.11 -4.13 9.76
N GLU A 101 17.04 -4.53 10.44
CA GLU A 101 16.98 -5.81 11.14
C GLU A 101 17.24 -6.97 10.18
N ILE A 102 16.60 -7.03 9.00
CA ILE A 102 16.81 -8.14 8.06
C ILE A 102 18.22 -8.12 7.46
N SER A 103 18.85 -6.96 7.31
CA SER A 103 20.17 -6.83 6.69
C SER A 103 21.36 -7.32 7.51
N VAL A 104 21.18 -7.64 8.80
CA VAL A 104 22.28 -8.02 9.72
C VAL A 104 22.03 -9.38 10.39
N ILE A 105 21.20 -10.24 9.79
CA ILE A 105 20.82 -11.54 10.39
C ILE A 105 21.54 -12.69 9.71
N ASP A 106 22.07 -13.59 10.54
CA ASP A 106 22.69 -14.86 10.14
C ASP A 106 21.85 -16.12 10.49
N ASN A 107 20.68 -15.98 11.12
CA ASN A 107 19.83 -17.10 11.57
C ASN A 107 18.48 -17.18 10.83
N THR A 108 18.12 -18.38 10.35
CA THR A 108 16.86 -18.71 9.68
C THR A 108 15.60 -18.38 10.47
N LYS A 109 15.52 -18.76 11.75
CA LYS A 109 14.33 -18.48 12.59
C LYS A 109 14.09 -16.99 12.76
N THR A 110 15.17 -16.23 12.95
CA THR A 110 15.10 -14.77 13.10
C THR A 110 14.68 -14.11 11.78
N LEU A 111 15.19 -14.57 10.64
CA LEU A 111 14.78 -14.10 9.32
C LEU A 111 13.29 -14.35 9.06
N MET A 112 12.81 -15.56 9.36
CA MET A 112 11.39 -15.91 9.22
C MET A 112 10.49 -15.02 10.09
N ASN A 113 10.86 -14.80 11.36
CA ASN A 113 10.14 -13.91 12.26
C ASN A 113 10.10 -12.47 11.74
N ASN A 114 11.21 -11.97 11.20
CA ASN A 114 11.28 -10.61 10.66
C ASN A 114 10.52 -10.44 9.35
N ILE A 115 10.49 -11.47 8.50
CA ILE A 115 9.58 -11.53 7.35
C ILE A 115 8.13 -11.44 7.82
N PHE A 116 7.74 -12.21 8.84
CA PHE A 116 6.40 -12.18 9.39
C PHE A 116 6.04 -10.79 9.95
N ARG A 117 6.92 -10.19 10.76
CA ARG A 117 6.77 -8.84 11.30
C ARG A 117 6.63 -7.80 10.20
N THR A 118 7.50 -7.83 9.19
CA THR A 118 7.46 -6.90 8.05
C THR A 118 6.11 -6.96 7.34
N ARG A 119 5.62 -8.18 7.04
CA ARG A 119 4.31 -8.34 6.39
C ARG A 119 3.17 -7.78 7.24
N LYS A 120 3.24 -7.93 8.56
CA LYS A 120 2.26 -7.38 9.50
C LYS A 120 2.31 -5.86 9.53
N THR A 121 3.51 -5.27 9.55
CA THR A 121 3.70 -3.81 9.49
C THR A 121 3.14 -3.22 8.21
N VAL A 122 3.44 -3.80 7.04
CA VAL A 122 2.89 -3.33 5.76
C VAL A 122 1.36 -3.41 5.74
N ARG A 123 0.77 -4.52 6.22
CA ARG A 123 -0.71 -4.62 6.26
C ARG A 123 -1.35 -3.59 7.18
N ARG A 124 -0.72 -3.32 8.33
CA ARG A 124 -1.19 -2.27 9.27
C ARG A 124 -1.09 -0.89 8.64
N TYR A 125 -0.01 -0.61 7.92
CA TYR A 125 0.16 0.64 7.18
C TYR A 125 -1.01 0.87 6.22
N ILE A 126 -1.24 -0.10 5.31
CA ILE A 126 -2.29 -0.02 4.30
C ILE A 126 -3.67 0.12 4.95
N ALA A 127 -3.96 -0.64 6.01
CA ALA A 127 -5.23 -0.56 6.71
C ALA A 127 -5.48 0.82 7.35
N ILE A 128 -4.46 1.41 7.98
CA ILE A 128 -4.57 2.74 8.58
C ILE A 128 -4.71 3.82 7.50
N ALA A 129 -3.92 3.75 6.42
CA ALA A 129 -3.99 4.71 5.31
C ALA A 129 -5.37 4.71 4.64
N LEU A 130 -5.92 3.52 4.37
CA LEU A 130 -7.28 3.37 3.83
C LEU A 130 -8.35 3.81 4.82
N GLY A 131 -8.19 3.49 6.11
CA GLY A 131 -9.10 3.96 7.16
C GLY A 131 -9.15 5.48 7.25
N LEU A 132 -7.99 6.14 7.28
CA LEU A 132 -7.90 7.60 7.28
C LEU A 132 -8.55 8.22 6.03
N THR A 133 -8.31 7.63 4.86
CA THR A 133 -8.89 8.12 3.60
C THR A 133 -10.41 7.97 3.59
N ALA A 134 -10.92 6.82 4.04
CA ALA A 134 -12.37 6.58 4.13
C ALA A 134 -13.02 7.52 5.14
N ILE A 135 -12.43 7.69 6.33
CA ILE A 135 -12.92 8.62 7.36
C ILE A 135 -12.96 10.05 6.82
N TYR A 136 -11.88 10.51 6.18
CA TYR A 136 -11.83 11.85 5.58
C TYR A 136 -12.91 12.03 4.51
N GLY A 137 -13.03 11.07 3.59
CA GLY A 137 -14.04 11.09 2.53
C GLY A 137 -15.47 11.12 3.08
N SER A 138 -15.76 10.35 4.15
CA SER A 138 -17.06 10.37 4.81
C SER A 138 -17.35 11.71 5.49
N ILE A 139 -16.39 12.28 6.24
CA ILE A 139 -16.57 13.59 6.90
C ILE A 139 -16.77 14.67 5.85
N LEU A 140 -15.95 14.70 4.80
CA LEU A 140 -16.07 15.65 3.70
C LEU A 140 -17.43 15.56 3.01
N SER A 141 -17.91 14.33 2.75
CA SER A 141 -19.23 14.12 2.14
C SER A 141 -20.34 14.67 3.02
N VAL A 142 -20.31 14.40 4.33
CA VAL A 142 -21.32 14.93 5.27
C VAL A 142 -21.28 16.45 5.35
N SER A 143 -20.09 17.05 5.41
CA SER A 143 -19.94 18.51 5.46
C SER A 143 -20.42 19.17 4.18
N MET A 144 -20.14 18.58 3.01
CA MET A 144 -20.62 19.06 1.72
C MET A 144 -22.15 19.00 1.64
N LEU A 145 -22.78 17.91 2.07
CA LEU A 145 -24.24 17.76 2.06
C LEU A 145 -24.96 18.73 3.01
N LYS A 146 -24.29 19.20 4.07
CA LYS A 146 -24.82 20.19 5.02
C LYS A 146 -24.56 21.64 4.61
N SER A 147 -23.75 21.86 3.58
CA SER A 147 -23.34 23.21 3.18
C SER A 147 -24.46 23.93 2.46
N GLU A 148 -24.71 25.19 2.85
CA GLU A 148 -25.65 26.07 2.14
C GLU A 148 -25.25 26.28 0.67
N ASN A 149 -23.96 26.37 0.38
CA ASN A 149 -23.48 26.46 -1.02
C ASN A 149 -23.87 25.26 -1.88
N PHE A 150 -23.84 24.05 -1.33
CA PHE A 150 -24.26 22.84 -2.05
C PHE A 150 -25.78 22.83 -2.24
N MET A 151 -26.52 23.26 -1.20
CA MET A 151 -27.97 23.42 -1.27
C MET A 151 -28.43 24.41 -2.31
N ASN A 152 -27.79 25.58 -2.36
CA ASN A 152 -28.10 26.63 -3.32
C ASN A 152 -27.74 26.19 -4.74
N ALA A 153 -26.59 25.53 -4.95
CA ALA A 153 -26.23 24.99 -6.26
C ALA A 153 -27.25 23.97 -6.78
N ILE A 154 -27.77 23.11 -5.92
CA ILE A 154 -28.84 22.16 -6.29
C ILE A 154 -30.14 22.90 -6.61
N ARG A 155 -30.54 23.88 -5.78
CA ARG A 155 -31.77 24.64 -5.97
C ARG A 155 -31.75 25.46 -7.25
N ASP A 156 -30.61 26.07 -7.59
CA ASP A 156 -30.43 26.84 -8.82
C ASP A 156 -30.52 25.93 -10.05
N GLU A 157 -29.97 24.71 -9.98
CA GLU A 157 -30.02 23.76 -11.10
C GLU A 157 -31.42 23.15 -11.29
N LEU A 158 -32.11 22.80 -10.19
CA LEU A 158 -33.40 22.11 -10.23
C LEU A 158 -34.61 23.06 -10.19
N ASN A 159 -34.41 24.36 -9.93
CA ASN A 159 -35.46 25.37 -9.70
C ASN A 159 -36.51 25.00 -8.63
N GLN A 160 -36.21 24.01 -7.79
CA GLN A 160 -37.10 23.51 -6.73
C GLN A 160 -36.28 22.92 -5.59
N ASP A 161 -36.87 22.87 -4.39
CA ASP A 161 -36.27 22.18 -3.26
C ASP A 161 -36.35 20.66 -3.45
N LEU A 162 -35.35 19.94 -2.94
CA LEU A 162 -35.30 18.49 -3.02
C LEU A 162 -36.38 17.86 -2.14
N THR A 163 -37.08 16.88 -2.71
CA THR A 163 -37.98 15.99 -1.96
C THR A 163 -37.20 15.03 -1.07
N SER A 164 -37.82 14.50 -0.01
CA SER A 164 -37.19 13.55 0.92
C SER A 164 -36.63 12.30 0.21
N SER A 165 -37.25 11.84 -0.87
CA SER A 165 -36.77 10.69 -1.66
C SER A 165 -35.48 11.02 -2.43
N GLN A 166 -35.37 12.23 -2.99
CA GLN A 166 -34.16 12.68 -3.69
C GLN A 166 -32.97 12.85 -2.74
N TRP A 167 -33.22 13.32 -1.52
CA TRP A 167 -32.21 13.39 -0.47
C TRP A 167 -31.61 12.03 -0.12
N ILE A 168 -32.46 11.00 0.02
CA ILE A 168 -32.01 9.63 0.27
C ILE A 168 -31.14 9.13 -0.88
N ILE A 169 -31.51 9.40 -2.13
CA ILE A 169 -30.73 9.01 -3.31
C ILE A 169 -29.35 9.68 -3.30
N ILE A 170 -29.25 10.98 -3.01
CA ILE A 170 -27.98 11.71 -2.94
C ILE A 170 -27.08 11.15 -1.83
N ILE A 171 -27.64 10.86 -0.66
CA ILE A 171 -26.89 10.25 0.44
C ILE A 171 -26.33 8.89 0.02
N ILE A 172 -27.16 8.02 -0.57
CA ILE A 172 -26.73 6.71 -1.08
C ILE A 172 -25.62 6.88 -2.12
N LEU A 173 -25.78 7.81 -3.07
CA LEU A 173 -24.79 8.07 -4.10
C LEU A 173 -23.46 8.55 -3.50
N SER A 174 -23.49 9.42 -2.50
CA SER A 174 -22.29 9.91 -1.80
C SER A 174 -21.52 8.77 -1.11
N ILE A 175 -22.23 7.83 -0.48
CA ILE A 175 -21.65 6.64 0.15
C ILE A 175 -21.00 5.75 -0.90
N ILE A 176 -21.67 5.54 -2.03
CA ILE A 176 -21.14 4.75 -3.16
C ILE A 176 -19.86 5.39 -3.70
N ILE A 177 -19.83 6.71 -3.88
CA ILE A 177 -18.64 7.43 -4.35
C ILE A 177 -17.47 7.22 -3.39
N VAL A 178 -17.67 7.43 -2.08
CA VAL A 178 -16.60 7.22 -1.07
C VAL A 178 -16.12 5.76 -1.08
N MET A 179 -17.03 4.80 -1.20
CA MET A 179 -16.70 3.38 -1.27
C MET A 179 -15.87 3.05 -2.52
N ILE A 180 -16.26 3.55 -3.69
CA ILE A 180 -15.54 3.35 -4.95
C ILE A 180 -14.15 3.99 -4.88
N SER A 181 -14.05 5.24 -4.41
CA SER A 181 -12.76 5.92 -4.25
C SER A 181 -11.82 5.14 -3.32
N THR A 182 -12.33 4.66 -2.19
CA THR A 182 -11.54 3.85 -1.24
C THR A 182 -11.12 2.52 -1.86
N LEU A 183 -12.01 1.87 -2.64
CA LEU A 183 -11.72 0.62 -3.33
C LEU A 183 -10.62 0.78 -4.38
N VAL A 184 -10.65 1.86 -5.16
CA VAL A 184 -9.62 2.16 -6.16
C VAL A 184 -8.25 2.34 -5.49
N ILE A 185 -8.19 3.09 -4.38
CA ILE A 185 -6.96 3.26 -3.62
C ILE A 185 -6.48 1.91 -3.05
N TRP A 186 -7.37 1.09 -2.52
CA TRP A 186 -7.03 -0.25 -2.05
C TRP A 186 -6.43 -1.13 -3.16
N LEU A 187 -6.98 -1.06 -4.38
CA LEU A 187 -6.44 -1.79 -5.54
C LEU A 187 -5.01 -1.35 -5.88
N ILE A 188 -4.72 -0.04 -5.82
CA ILE A 188 -3.36 0.50 -6.03
C ILE A 188 -2.39 -0.06 -4.97
N TYR A 189 -2.76 -0.02 -3.68
CA TYR A 189 -1.93 -0.59 -2.62
C TYR A 189 -1.74 -2.11 -2.79
N GLN A 190 -2.78 -2.82 -3.20
CA GLN A 190 -2.73 -4.25 -3.46
C GLN A 190 -1.79 -4.58 -4.64
N LEU A 191 -1.71 -3.71 -5.64
CA LEU A 191 -0.78 -3.88 -6.77
C LEU A 191 0.67 -3.63 -6.31
N ILE A 192 0.93 -2.50 -5.66
CA ILE A 192 2.28 -2.09 -5.24
C ILE A 192 2.83 -3.04 -4.16
N TYR A 193 2.11 -3.18 -3.04
CA TYR A 193 2.58 -3.96 -1.89
C TYR A 193 2.22 -5.44 -1.98
N GLY A 194 1.12 -5.80 -2.64
CA GLY A 194 0.68 -7.20 -2.71
C GLY A 194 1.68 -8.07 -3.46
N ILE A 195 2.30 -7.59 -4.54
CA ILE A 195 3.36 -8.32 -5.26
C ILE A 195 4.56 -8.58 -4.33
N LEU A 196 5.01 -7.55 -3.59
CA LEU A 196 6.12 -7.65 -2.65
C LEU A 196 5.80 -8.61 -1.50
N LEU A 197 4.61 -8.51 -0.92
CA LEU A 197 4.13 -9.39 0.16
C LEU A 197 3.99 -10.85 -0.30
N ARG A 198 3.57 -11.09 -1.54
CA ARG A 198 3.50 -12.45 -2.12
C ARG A 198 4.88 -13.05 -2.26
N ARG A 199 5.86 -12.29 -2.78
CA ARG A 199 7.26 -12.72 -2.88
C ARG A 199 7.85 -13.04 -1.51
N LEU A 200 7.62 -12.18 -0.52
CA LEU A 200 8.10 -12.39 0.84
C LEU A 200 7.44 -13.63 1.51
N ARG A 201 6.16 -13.91 1.20
CA ARG A 201 5.48 -15.13 1.66
C ARG A 201 6.08 -16.39 1.03
N LYS A 202 6.48 -16.34 -0.24
CA LYS A 202 7.13 -17.47 -0.92
C LYS A 202 8.46 -17.80 -0.24
N ASN A 203 9.30 -16.79 -0.01
CA ASN A 203 10.56 -16.92 0.72
C ASN A 203 10.36 -17.52 2.13
N TYR A 204 9.36 -17.06 2.88
CA TYR A 204 9.03 -17.63 4.20
C TYR A 204 8.70 -19.13 4.12
N LYS A 205 7.87 -19.53 3.15
CA LYS A 205 7.50 -20.94 2.97
C LYS A 205 8.67 -21.81 2.54
N GLU A 206 9.59 -21.27 1.75
CA GLU A 206 10.82 -21.97 1.35
C GLU A 206 11.70 -22.24 2.56
N LEU A 207 11.97 -21.23 3.40
CA LEU A 207 12.73 -21.41 4.64
C LEU A 207 12.07 -22.40 5.59
N GLN A 208 10.75 -22.32 5.76
CA GLN A 208 10.01 -23.24 6.64
C GLN A 208 10.13 -24.71 6.21
N LYS A 209 10.20 -24.99 4.91
CA LYS A 209 10.37 -26.36 4.40
C LYS A 209 11.77 -26.92 4.63
N MET A 210 12.76 -26.07 4.89
CA MET A 210 14.15 -26.48 5.08
C MET A 210 14.50 -26.68 6.57
N GLU A 211 13.67 -26.20 7.49
CA GLU A 211 13.81 -26.46 8.94
C GLU A 211 13.10 -27.75 9.41
N VAL A 212 12.29 -28.38 8.54
CA VAL A 212 11.59 -29.66 8.79
C VAL A 212 12.38 -30.79 8.13
#